data_AF-A0A525WB22-F1
#
_entry.id   AF-A0A525WB22-F1
#
_cell.length_a   1.000
_cell.length_b   1.000
_cell.length_c   1.000
_cell.angle_alpha   90.00
_cell.angle_beta   90.00
_cell.angle_gamma   90.00
#
_symmetry.space_group_name_H-M   'P 1'
#
loop_
_entity.id
_entity.type
_entity.pdbx_description
1 polymer ?
#
loop_
_entity_poly.entity_id
_entity_poly.type
_entity_poly.pdbx_seq_one_letter_code
_entity_poly.pdbx_strand_id
1 'polypeptide(L)' 'MNQLEQAISKANNIQLEANQATEALMTGQTQNIHQTMVALQEADVSFQLMMQIRNKLLSAYEEIQRMQI' A
#
# COMPACT_ATOMS: atom_id res chain seq x y z
N MET A 1 -12.97 -13.21 -1.24
CA MET A 1 -12.56 -12.29 -0.15
C MET A 1 -11.08 -12.41 0.22
N ASN A 2 -10.48 -13.60 0.26
CA ASN A 2 -9.05 -13.77 0.60
C ASN A 2 -8.06 -12.96 -0.25
N GLN A 3 -8.33 -12.72 -1.54
CA GLN A 3 -7.37 -11.98 -2.40
C GLN A 3 -7.28 -10.49 -2.07
N LEU A 4 -8.39 -9.87 -1.64
CA LEU A 4 -8.38 -8.47 -1.23
C LEU A 4 -7.64 -8.31 0.10
N GLU A 5 -7.95 -9.17 1.06
CA GLU A 5 -7.26 -9.22 2.34
C GLU A 5 -5.76 -9.44 2.16
N GLN A 6 -5.37 -10.40 1.32
CA GLN A 6 -3.96 -10.63 0.96
C GLN A 6 -3.30 -9.40 0.31
N ALA A 7 -4.00 -8.70 -0.58
CA ALA A 7 -3.47 -7.48 -1.20
C ALA A 7 -3.24 -6.36 -0.18
N ILE A 8 -4.18 -6.17 0.76
CA ILE A 8 -4.07 -5.20 1.85
C ILE A 8 -2.93 -5.58 2.79
N SER A 9 -2.85 -6.85 3.21
CA SER A 9 -1.77 -7.35 4.06
C SER A 9 -0.41 -7.18 3.38
N LYS A 10 -0.32 -7.47 2.08
CA LYS A 10 0.92 -7.29 1.31
C LYS A 10 1.35 -5.83 1.28
N ALA A 11 0.43 -4.92 0.98
CA ALA A 11 0.76 -3.49 0.94
C ALA A 11 1.13 -2.95 2.33
N ASN A 12 0.51 -3.44 3.40
CA ASN A 12 0.90 -3.12 4.78
C ASN A 12 2.34 -3.60 5.09
N ASN A 13 2.71 -4.80 4.64
CA ASN A 13 4.06 -5.32 4.82
C ASN A 13 5.09 -4.47 4.07
N ILE A 14 4.81 -4.10 2.82
CA ILE A 14 5.69 -3.22 2.03
C ILE A 14 5.86 -1.86 2.72
N GLN A 15 4.79 -1.30 3.28
CA GLN A 15 4.87 -0.04 4.03
C GLN A 15 5.73 -0.18 5.30
N LEU A 16 5.62 -1.30 6.02
CA LEU A 16 6.46 -1.59 7.20
C LEU A 16 7.93 -1.73 6.82
N GLU A 17 8.24 -2.43 5.73
CA GLU A 17 9.60 -2.56 5.21
C GLU A 17 10.20 -1.20 4.81
N ALA A 18 9.42 -0.35 4.13
CA ALA A 18 9.85 1.00 3.78
C ALA A 18 10.11 1.87 5.02
N ASN A 19 9.28 1.75 6.05
CA ASN A 19 9.46 2.47 7.32
C ASN A 19 10.74 2.01 8.03
N GLN A 20 10.98 0.71 8.11
CA GLN A 20 12.20 0.15 8.71
C GLN A 20 13.46 0.57 7.94
N ALA A 21 13.41 0.52 6.60
CA ALA A 21 14.53 0.95 5.76
C ALA A 21 14.83 2.46 5.91
N THR A 22 13.79 3.27 6.13
CA THR A 22 13.91 4.70 6.38
C THR A 22 14.50 4.97 7.75
N GLU A 23 14.00 4.29 8.79
CA GLU A 23 14.52 4.40 10.15
C GLU A 23 15.99 3.98 10.24
N ALA A 24 16.36 2.86 9.61
CA ALA A 24 17.73 2.39 9.55
C ALA A 24 18.65 3.41 8.86
N LEU A 25 18.18 4.09 7.81
CA LEU A 25 18.93 5.14 7.12
C LEU A 25 19.10 6.39 8.00
N MET A 26 18.02 6.84 8.64
CA MET A 26 18.02 8.04 9.51
C MET A 26 18.88 7.86 10.76
N THR A 27 18.91 6.65 11.32
CA THR A 27 19.74 6.30 12.48
C THR A 27 21.20 6.01 12.12
N GLY A 28 21.53 5.95 10.83
CA GLY A 28 22.86 5.62 10.35
C GLY A 28 23.21 4.13 10.46
N GLN A 29 22.26 3.26 10.82
CA GLN A 29 22.43 1.81 10.80
C GLN A 29 22.66 1.27 9.39
N THR A 30 22.18 1.97 8.37
CA THR A 30 22.54 1.74 6.96
C THR A 30 22.88 3.07 6.30
N GLN A 31 23.79 3.04 5.32
CA GLN A 31 24.04 4.16 4.40
C GLN A 31 23.49 3.90 3.00
N ASN A 32 22.77 2.78 2.82
CA ASN A 32 22.25 2.39 1.52
C ASN A 32 20.96 3.15 1.20
N ILE A 33 21.12 4.42 0.80
CA ILE A 33 20.03 5.28 0.38
C ILE A 33 19.27 4.71 -0.83
N HIS A 34 19.97 4.02 -1.74
CA HIS A 34 19.33 3.43 -2.92
C HIS A 34 18.30 2.38 -2.54
N GLN A 35 18.63 1.48 -1.61
CA GLN A 35 17.72 0.45 -1.13
C GLN A 35 16.50 1.06 -0.41
N THR A 36 16.72 2.07 0.43
CA THR A 36 15.64 2.79 1.10
C THR A 36 14.72 3.48 0.09
N MET A 37 15.28 4.12 -0.93
CA MET A 37 14.50 4.76 -1.99
C MET A 37 13.67 3.76 -2.80
N VAL A 38 14.21 2.56 -3.09
CA VAL A 38 13.45 1.49 -3.76
C VAL A 38 12.28 1.03 -2.89
N ALA A 39 12.50 0.77 -1.60
CA ALA A 39 11.45 0.36 -0.68
C ALA A 39 10.32 1.41 -0.58
N LEU A 40 10.69 2.70 -0.53
CA LEU A 40 9.71 3.80 -0.54
C LEU A 40 8.91 3.85 -1.84
N GLN A 41 9.56 3.64 -2.99
CA GLN A 41 8.88 3.61 -4.29
C GLN A 41 7.89 2.43 -4.38
N GLU A 42 8.28 1.26 -3.89
CA GLU A 42 7.40 0.08 -3.85
C GLU A 42 6.19 0.31 -2.93
N ALA A 43 6.39 0.97 -1.79
CA ALA A 43 5.31 1.34 -0.88
C ALA A 43 4.32 2.33 -1.53
N ASP A 44 4.80 3.36 -2.23
CA ASP A 44 3.95 4.33 -2.93
C ASP A 44 3.09 3.65 -4.00
N VAL A 45 3.69 2.85 -4.88
CA VAL A 45 2.95 2.13 -5.94
C VAL A 45 1.93 1.18 -5.35
N SER A 46 2.28 0.46 -4.28
CA SER A 46 1.36 -0.46 -3.58
C SER A 46 0.19 0.29 -2.93
N PHE A 47 0.45 1.46 -2.35
CA PHE A 47 -0.58 2.32 -1.77
C PHE A 47 -1.53 2.89 -2.84
N GLN A 48 -0.99 3.36 -3.97
CA GLN A 48 -1.80 3.81 -5.10
C GLN A 48 -2.74 2.71 -5.61
N LEU A 49 -2.25 1.47 -5.70
CA LEU A 49 -3.07 0.33 -6.07
C LEU A 49 -4.19 0.08 -5.04
N MET A 50 -3.91 0.15 -3.74
CA MET A 50 -4.95 0.03 -2.70
C MET A 50 -6.02 1.10 -2.83
N MET A 51 -5.64 2.35 -3.11
CA MET A 51 -6.58 3.45 -3.32
C MET A 51 -7.51 3.18 -4.52
N GLN A 52 -6.98 2.64 -5.62
CA GLN A 52 -7.79 2.25 -6.77
C GLN A 52 -8.79 1.13 -6.43
N ILE A 53 -8.35 0.14 -5.65
CA ILE A 53 -9.23 -0.95 -5.20
C ILE A 53 -10.34 -0.39 -4.30
N ARG A 54 -9.99 0.45 -3.30
CA ARG A 54 -10.95 1.12 -2.43
C ARG A 54 -11.98 1.91 -3.22
N ASN A 55 -11.55 2.69 -4.22
CA ASN A 55 -12.45 3.47 -5.06
C ASN A 55 -13.40 2.58 -5.85
N LYS A 56 -12.92 1.48 -6.44
CA LYS A 56 -13.77 0.51 -7.15
C LYS A 56 -14.81 -0.14 -6.25
N LEU A 57 -14.43 -0.49 -5.02
CA LEU A 57 -15.38 -1.03 -4.03
C LEU A 57 -16.45 -0.02 -3.65
N LEU A 58 -16.07 1.25 -3.47
CA LEU A 58 -17.03 2.33 -3.22
C LEU A 58 -18.01 2.50 -4.39
N SER A 59 -17.49 2.56 -5.63
CA SER A 59 -18.34 2.69 -6.82
C SER A 59 -19.31 1.52 -6.98
N ALA A 60 -18.85 0.29 -6.74
CA ALA A 60 -19.71 -0.89 -6.79
C ALA A 60 -20.83 -0.84 -5.72
N TYR A 61 -20.51 -0.36 -4.52
CA TYR A 61 -21.51 -0.15 -3.47
C TYR A 61 -22.55 0.91 -3.87
N GLU A 62 -22.11 2.05 -4.41
CA GLU A 62 -23.02 3.09 -4.89
C GLU A 62 -23.91 2.60 -6.05
N GLU A 63 -23.39 1.77 -6.95
CA GLU A 63 -24.15 1.18 -8.06
C GLU A 63 -25.26 0.25 -7.55
N ILE A 64 -24.96 -0.60 -6.55
CA ILE A 64 -25.97 -1.45 -5.91
C ILE A 64 -27.06 -0.60 -5.26
N GLN A 65 -26.69 0.48 -4.56
CA GLN A 65 -27.65 1.39 -3.94
C GLN A 65 -28.58 2.03 -4.99
N ARG A 66 -28.03 2.46 -6.13
CA ARG A 66 -28.78 3.06 -7.24
C ARG A 66 -29.76 2.10 -7.92
N MET A 67 -29.55 0.79 -7.86
CA MET A 67 -30.47 -0.21 -8.42
C MET A 67 -31.64 -0.56 -7.50
N GLN A 68 -31.52 -0.31 -6.19
CA GLN A 68 -32.52 -0.69 -5.18
C GLN A 68 -33.54 0.41 -4.87
N ILE A 69 -33.37 1.61 -5.44
CA ILE A 69 -34.34 2.71 -5.39
C ILE A 69 -35.25 2.71 -6.63
#